data_AF-A0AAU4Y5U8-F1
#
_entry.id   AF-A0AAU4Y5U8-F1
#
_cell.length_a   1.000
_cell.length_b   1.000
_cell.length_c   1.000
_cell.angle_alpha   90.00
_cell.angle_beta   90.00
_cell.angle_gamma   90.00
#
_symmetry.space_group_name_H-M   'P 1'
#
loop_
_entity.id
_entity.type
_entity.pdbx_description
1 polymer ?
#
loop_
_entity_poly.entity_id
_entity_poly.type
_entity_poly.pdbx_seq_one_letter_code
_entity_poly.pdbx_strand_id
1 'polypeptide(L)'
;MHSIRVRVGVLGLALLAGLSSPTTATAVETAPARSPTVEEQRLTQAVPREILARSGFDVVAPRLARGLAAAHSYTQARRVVTREGGALWRRAVDRVQGRGPAGGDLSRDDDRPLYWARLGMTTEVRTWQPAFTMTDGQRAALLDTLERTSRGQTDIRHPRHADGLKHVLVTGFDPFTLDRDIRISNPSGATALALDGTMIRTANGPARVETTVFPVRWRDFADDTVERALRPYLPHVDLFTTVSQGRVGRFDVERTNGAWRGGFPDNENIGRTETVPVADPASQPQWTTTTLPYTAIVAADTGRFPVYDNTGVTEIPAGGTDPVVRPDGPTAGSIARAGGGGNYLSNEIAYRATLLRDRLGLHDSLPGGHVHTPVLQFGTGNTDPATGTVTDPEFVRNRLDIVAQVRAILSVAAGA
;
A
#
# COMPACT_ATOMS: atom_id res chain seq x y z
N MET A 1 86.84 -41.51 -14.32
CA MET A 1 87.76 -41.21 -13.20
C MET A 1 88.27 -39.79 -13.38
N HIS A 2 88.45 -39.09 -12.25
CA HIS A 2 89.05 -37.77 -12.06
C HIS A 2 88.10 -36.57 -12.04
N SER A 3 87.67 -36.31 -10.80
CA SER A 3 87.07 -35.12 -10.24
C SER A 3 87.95 -33.88 -10.41
N ILE A 4 87.35 -32.72 -10.68
CA ILE A 4 87.90 -31.42 -10.24
C ILE A 4 86.72 -30.52 -9.81
N ARG A 5 86.69 -30.19 -8.51
CA ARG A 5 85.97 -29.03 -7.96
C ARG A 5 87.03 -28.05 -7.49
N VAL A 6 86.98 -26.81 -7.99
CA VAL A 6 87.64 -25.66 -7.36
C VAL A 6 86.64 -24.49 -7.37
N ARG A 7 86.43 -23.93 -6.17
CA ARG A 7 85.65 -22.71 -5.91
C ARG A 7 86.48 -21.49 -6.32
N VAL A 8 85.85 -20.52 -6.98
CA VAL A 8 86.34 -19.13 -7.08
C VAL A 8 85.19 -18.22 -6.65
N GLY A 9 85.45 -17.39 -5.65
CA GLY A 9 84.54 -16.32 -5.24
C GLY A 9 84.74 -15.09 -6.12
N VAL A 10 83.65 -14.42 -6.47
CA VAL A 10 83.67 -13.11 -7.11
C VAL A 10 82.76 -12.17 -6.34
N LEU A 11 83.38 -11.07 -5.90
CA LEU A 11 82.79 -9.89 -5.29
C LEU A 11 81.98 -9.14 -6.37
N GLY A 12 80.68 -8.90 -6.14
CA GLY A 12 79.82 -8.15 -7.05
C GLY A 12 79.22 -6.93 -6.36
N LEU A 13 79.68 -5.73 -6.75
CA LEU A 13 79.05 -4.44 -6.46
C LEU A 13 77.61 -4.46 -7.01
N ALA A 14 76.59 -4.29 -6.15
CA ALA A 14 75.22 -4.08 -6.57
C ALA A 14 74.83 -2.60 -6.36
N LEU A 15 74.49 -1.93 -7.46
CA LEU A 15 73.90 -0.59 -7.50
C LEU A 15 72.59 -0.55 -6.70
N LEU A 16 72.48 0.42 -5.78
CA LEU A 16 71.23 0.82 -5.15
C LEU A 16 70.36 1.56 -6.17
N ALA A 17 69.46 0.84 -6.84
CA ALA A 17 68.31 1.43 -7.51
C ALA A 17 67.18 1.57 -6.50
N GLY A 18 66.87 2.81 -6.09
CA GLY A 18 65.70 3.12 -5.28
C GLY A 18 64.43 2.83 -6.06
N LEU A 19 63.80 1.68 -5.78
CA LEU A 19 62.44 1.37 -6.21
C LEU A 19 61.48 2.09 -5.25
N SER A 20 61.06 3.29 -5.60
CA SER A 20 59.84 3.89 -5.05
C SER A 20 58.66 3.04 -5.51
N SER A 21 58.17 2.15 -4.65
CA SER A 21 56.93 1.41 -4.89
C SER A 21 55.78 2.41 -5.02
N PRO A 22 54.99 2.38 -6.11
CA PRO A 22 53.77 3.16 -6.17
C PRO A 22 52.84 2.62 -5.08
N THR A 23 52.48 3.49 -4.13
CA THR A 23 51.38 3.21 -3.22
C THR A 23 50.12 3.10 -4.08
N THR A 24 49.67 1.88 -4.33
CA THR A 24 48.36 1.64 -4.92
C THR A 24 47.34 2.27 -3.98
N ALA A 25 46.74 3.38 -4.42
CA ALA A 25 45.55 3.90 -3.78
C ALA A 25 44.53 2.76 -3.76
N THR A 26 44.24 2.22 -2.58
CA THR A 26 43.11 1.34 -2.37
C THR A 26 41.89 2.13 -2.78
N ALA A 27 41.33 1.80 -3.95
CA ALA A 27 40.00 2.23 -4.31
C ALA A 27 39.10 1.87 -3.12
N VAL A 28 38.51 2.88 -2.48
CA VAL A 28 37.43 2.65 -1.53
C VAL A 28 36.43 1.80 -2.26
N GLU A 29 36.27 0.56 -1.83
CA GLU A 29 35.29 -0.37 -2.36
C GLU A 29 33.94 0.34 -2.22
N THR A 30 33.43 0.89 -3.33
CA THR A 30 32.12 1.52 -3.35
C THR A 30 31.15 0.44 -2.90
N ALA A 31 30.50 0.67 -1.75
CA ALA A 31 29.47 -0.23 -1.26
C ALA A 31 28.54 -0.59 -2.44
N PRO A 32 28.20 -1.89 -2.62
CA PRO A 32 27.45 -2.32 -3.79
C PRO A 32 26.20 -1.44 -3.95
N ALA A 33 26.00 -0.94 -5.17
CA ALA A 33 24.83 -0.13 -5.48
C ALA A 33 23.59 -0.93 -5.07
N ARG A 34 22.79 -0.35 -4.16
CA ARG A 34 21.60 -1.03 -3.65
C ARG A 34 20.61 -1.20 -4.80
N SER A 35 20.29 -2.44 -5.15
CA SER A 35 19.40 -2.75 -6.28
C SER A 35 17.97 -2.25 -6.03
N PRO A 36 17.29 -1.75 -7.07
CA PRO A 36 15.87 -1.38 -6.97
C PRO A 36 14.99 -2.62 -6.76
N THR A 37 13.90 -2.45 -6.02
CA THR A 37 12.86 -3.48 -5.87
C THR A 37 12.13 -3.71 -7.20
N VAL A 38 11.35 -4.80 -7.29
CA VAL A 38 10.53 -5.09 -8.48
C VAL A 38 9.57 -3.93 -8.78
N GLU A 39 8.94 -3.33 -7.76
CA GLU A 39 8.11 -2.13 -7.92
C GLU A 39 8.90 -0.95 -8.49
N GLU A 40 10.07 -0.66 -7.93
CA GLU A 40 10.92 0.46 -8.35
C GLU A 40 11.44 0.27 -9.79
N GLN A 41 11.71 -0.97 -10.22
CA GLN A 41 12.13 -1.29 -11.59
C GLN A 41 11.08 -0.89 -12.64
N ARG A 42 9.77 -0.95 -12.30
CA ARG A 42 8.68 -0.59 -13.21
C ARG A 42 8.66 0.90 -13.57
N LEU A 43 9.28 1.78 -12.77
CA LEU A 43 9.40 3.22 -13.08
C LEU A 43 10.12 3.52 -14.40
N THR A 44 10.91 2.57 -14.90
CA THR A 44 11.61 2.71 -16.18
C THR A 44 10.71 2.50 -17.40
N GLN A 45 9.51 1.94 -17.20
CA GLN A 45 8.56 1.67 -18.27
C GLN A 45 7.87 2.96 -18.77
N ALA A 46 7.32 2.90 -19.99
CA ALA A 46 6.69 4.06 -20.62
C ALA A 46 5.43 4.56 -19.86
N VAL A 47 4.58 3.65 -19.40
CA VAL A 47 3.29 4.01 -18.77
C VAL A 47 3.44 4.77 -17.45
N PRO A 48 4.28 4.34 -16.48
CA PRO A 48 4.50 5.12 -15.26
C PRO A 48 5.06 6.52 -15.54
N ARG A 49 5.98 6.64 -16.51
CA ARG A 49 6.54 7.93 -16.95
C ARG A 49 5.49 8.84 -17.57
N GLU A 50 4.63 8.29 -18.43
CA GLU A 50 3.51 9.02 -19.03
C GLU A 50 2.54 9.51 -17.95
N ILE A 51 2.14 8.65 -17.01
CA ILE A 51 1.23 9.01 -15.91
C ILE A 51 1.83 10.13 -15.06
N LEU A 52 3.11 10.03 -14.69
CA LEU A 52 3.80 11.06 -13.91
C LEU A 52 3.87 12.40 -14.64
N ALA A 53 4.21 12.40 -15.94
CA ALA A 53 4.27 13.60 -16.76
C ALA A 53 2.89 14.25 -16.92
N ARG A 54 1.86 13.46 -17.29
CA ARG A 54 0.49 13.94 -17.54
C ARG A 54 -0.28 14.32 -16.29
N SER A 55 0.19 13.93 -15.11
CA SER A 55 -0.35 14.37 -13.81
C SER A 55 0.47 15.49 -13.15
N GLY A 56 1.69 15.75 -13.66
CA GLY A 56 2.65 16.71 -13.12
C GLY A 56 3.37 16.22 -11.86
N PHE A 57 3.31 14.91 -11.55
CA PHE A 57 3.94 14.31 -10.37
C PHE A 57 5.40 13.89 -10.61
N ASP A 58 5.88 13.98 -11.85
CA ASP A 58 7.28 13.78 -12.25
C ASP A 58 8.29 14.66 -11.47
N VAL A 59 7.88 15.82 -10.99
CA VAL A 59 8.73 16.72 -10.17
C VAL A 59 8.91 16.29 -8.71
N VAL A 60 8.14 15.31 -8.22
CA VAL A 60 8.11 14.94 -6.79
C VAL A 60 9.41 14.29 -6.34
N ALA A 61 9.86 13.23 -7.03
CA ALA A 61 11.10 12.55 -6.67
C ALA A 61 12.34 13.45 -6.82
N PRO A 62 12.51 14.23 -7.92
CA PRO A 62 13.61 15.20 -8.03
C PRO A 62 13.64 16.26 -6.91
N ARG A 63 12.48 16.67 -6.40
CA ARG A 63 12.41 17.59 -5.27
C ARG A 63 12.92 16.96 -3.98
N LEU A 64 12.55 15.71 -3.71
CA LEU A 64 13.09 14.96 -2.57
C LEU A 64 14.61 14.79 -2.70
N ALA A 65 15.09 14.39 -3.88
CA ALA A 65 16.52 14.18 -4.16
C ALA A 65 17.35 15.42 -3.82
N ARG A 66 16.90 16.61 -4.26
CA ARG A 66 17.55 17.89 -3.91
C ARG A 66 17.54 18.15 -2.39
N GLY A 67 16.42 17.84 -1.72
CA GLY A 67 16.33 17.97 -0.27
C GLY A 67 17.28 17.05 0.48
N LEU A 68 17.45 15.80 0.01
CA LEU A 68 18.39 14.84 0.57
C LEU A 68 19.85 15.27 0.31
N ALA A 69 20.15 15.75 -0.90
CA ALA A 69 21.49 16.26 -1.24
C ALA A 69 21.92 17.46 -0.36
N ALA A 70 20.95 18.28 0.08
CA ALA A 70 21.19 19.40 1.00
C ALA A 70 21.20 19.01 2.49
N ALA A 71 20.94 17.74 2.84
CA ALA A 71 20.93 17.29 4.22
C ALA A 71 22.35 16.93 4.71
N HIS A 72 22.78 17.56 5.80
CA HIS A 72 24.11 17.35 6.40
C HIS A 72 24.07 16.44 7.64
N SER A 73 22.91 15.91 8.01
CA SER A 73 22.76 14.92 9.09
C SER A 73 21.53 14.04 8.91
N TYR A 74 21.52 12.90 9.60
CA TYR A 74 20.37 11.99 9.62
C TYR A 74 19.08 12.68 10.07
N THR A 75 19.16 13.54 11.10
CA THR A 75 18.00 14.30 11.60
C THR A 75 17.43 15.23 10.54
N GLN A 76 18.29 15.90 9.76
CA GLN A 76 17.85 16.73 8.64
C GLN A 76 17.23 15.88 7.52
N ALA A 77 17.85 14.76 7.16
CA ALA A 77 17.32 13.84 6.16
C ALA A 77 15.94 13.31 6.55
N ARG A 78 15.74 12.91 7.81
CA ARG A 78 14.44 12.49 8.34
C ARG A 78 13.39 13.60 8.23
N ARG A 79 13.72 14.84 8.58
CA ARG A 79 12.80 15.98 8.41
C ARG A 79 12.43 16.21 6.95
N VAL A 80 13.39 16.08 6.03
CA VAL A 80 13.13 16.16 4.58
C VAL A 80 12.17 15.07 4.15
N VAL A 81 12.45 13.81 4.47
CA VAL A 81 11.61 12.66 4.10
C VAL A 81 10.18 12.79 4.66
N THR A 82 10.04 13.11 5.95
CA THR A 82 8.72 13.33 6.57
C THR A 82 7.93 14.44 5.86
N ARG A 83 8.58 15.58 5.59
CA ARG A 83 7.92 16.73 4.96
C ARG A 83 7.48 16.41 3.54
N GLU A 84 8.37 15.86 2.72
CA GLU A 84 8.07 15.57 1.32
C GLU A 84 7.08 14.40 1.19
N GLY A 85 7.15 13.39 2.04
CA GLY A 85 6.18 12.28 2.06
C GLY A 85 4.76 12.77 2.36
N GLY A 86 4.60 13.57 3.42
CA GLY A 86 3.30 14.19 3.72
C GLY A 86 2.84 15.19 2.64
N ALA A 87 3.77 15.90 2.00
CA ALA A 87 3.43 16.80 0.89
C ALA A 87 2.92 16.03 -0.34
N LEU A 88 3.47 14.85 -0.63
CA LEU A 88 2.97 13.97 -1.69
C LEU A 88 1.53 13.52 -1.41
N TRP A 89 1.23 13.03 -0.20
CA TRP A 89 -0.14 12.63 0.18
C TRP A 89 -1.13 13.78 -0.02
N ARG A 90 -0.87 14.93 0.61
CA ARG A 90 -1.75 16.11 0.51
C ARG A 90 -1.91 16.60 -0.92
N ARG A 91 -0.84 16.58 -1.72
CA ARG A 91 -0.92 16.94 -3.14
C ARG A 91 -1.84 16.00 -3.93
N ALA A 92 -1.79 14.69 -3.66
CA ALA A 92 -2.67 13.71 -4.31
C ALA A 92 -4.14 13.92 -3.91
N VAL A 93 -4.42 14.12 -2.62
CA VAL A 93 -5.75 14.43 -2.11
C VAL A 93 -6.28 15.75 -2.71
N ASP A 94 -5.50 16.84 -2.64
CA ASP A 94 -5.86 18.13 -3.22
C ASP A 94 -6.16 18.03 -4.70
N ARG A 95 -5.33 17.27 -5.45
CA ARG A 95 -5.54 17.01 -6.86
C ARG A 95 -6.90 16.37 -7.11
N VAL A 96 -7.20 15.24 -6.46
CA VAL A 96 -8.47 14.50 -6.67
C VAL A 96 -9.66 15.38 -6.29
N GLN A 97 -9.53 16.21 -5.25
CA GLN A 97 -10.61 17.05 -4.73
C GLN A 97 -10.71 18.43 -5.41
N GLY A 98 -10.16 18.61 -6.60
CA GLY A 98 -10.35 19.86 -7.35
C GLY A 98 -9.46 21.04 -6.92
N ARG A 99 -8.59 20.87 -5.90
CA ARG A 99 -7.71 21.93 -5.37
C ARG A 99 -6.35 21.97 -6.06
N GLY A 100 -5.71 23.14 -6.07
CA GLY A 100 -4.39 23.34 -6.68
C GLY A 100 -4.39 23.23 -8.22
N PRO A 101 -3.19 23.33 -8.84
CA PRO A 101 -3.05 23.28 -10.30
C PRO A 101 -3.47 21.92 -10.88
N ALA A 102 -4.05 21.92 -12.08
CA ALA A 102 -4.44 20.70 -12.78
C ALA A 102 -3.24 19.80 -13.14
N GLY A 103 -2.02 20.34 -13.20
CA GLY A 103 -0.79 19.55 -13.34
C GLY A 103 -0.61 18.78 -14.67
N GLY A 104 -1.59 18.82 -15.56
CA GLY A 104 -1.59 18.14 -16.87
C GLY A 104 -3.02 17.77 -17.31
N ASP A 105 -3.15 16.83 -18.24
CA ASP A 105 -4.41 16.44 -18.89
C ASP A 105 -5.00 15.10 -18.41
N LEU A 106 -4.28 14.36 -17.54
CA LEU A 106 -4.82 13.17 -16.91
C LEU A 106 -6.01 13.55 -16.01
N SER A 107 -7.03 12.70 -15.94
CA SER A 107 -8.17 12.96 -15.05
C SER A 107 -7.72 13.10 -13.58
N ARG A 108 -8.45 13.92 -12.82
CA ARG A 108 -8.03 14.32 -11.46
C ARG A 108 -8.25 13.22 -10.43
N ASP A 109 -9.24 12.35 -10.63
CA ASP A 109 -9.67 11.22 -9.80
C ASP A 109 -8.69 10.02 -9.78
N ASP A 110 -7.49 10.20 -10.32
CA ASP A 110 -6.52 9.13 -10.50
C ASP A 110 -5.63 8.88 -9.27
N ASP A 111 -5.52 7.63 -8.83
CA ASP A 111 -4.65 7.19 -7.72
C ASP A 111 -3.22 6.88 -8.16
N ARG A 112 -2.99 6.57 -9.43
CA ARG A 112 -1.68 6.15 -9.96
C ARG A 112 -0.59 7.20 -9.79
N PRO A 113 -0.84 8.52 -9.93
CA PRO A 113 0.18 9.54 -9.65
C PRO A 113 0.78 9.44 -8.24
N LEU A 114 -0.03 9.14 -7.21
CA LEU A 114 0.47 8.94 -5.85
C LEU A 114 1.42 7.75 -5.77
N TYR A 115 0.97 6.60 -6.30
CA TYR A 115 1.73 5.35 -6.27
C TYR A 115 3.10 5.49 -6.95
N TRP A 116 3.10 5.93 -8.21
CA TRP A 116 4.34 6.05 -9.00
C TRP A 116 5.29 7.10 -8.44
N ALA A 117 4.79 8.25 -7.97
CA ALA A 117 5.64 9.28 -7.39
C ALA A 117 6.29 8.82 -6.09
N ARG A 118 5.54 8.08 -5.25
CA ARG A 118 6.09 7.49 -4.02
C ARG A 118 7.19 6.49 -4.34
N LEU A 119 7.01 5.61 -5.33
CA LEU A 119 8.07 4.69 -5.73
C LEU A 119 9.33 5.44 -6.18
N GLY A 120 9.18 6.53 -6.94
CA GLY A 120 10.31 7.39 -7.31
C GLY A 120 11.02 7.95 -6.07
N MET A 121 10.27 8.46 -5.10
CA MET A 121 10.83 8.91 -3.82
C MET A 121 11.54 7.80 -3.05
N THR A 122 10.99 6.58 -3.04
CA THR A 122 11.59 5.40 -2.40
C THR A 122 12.93 5.05 -3.06
N THR A 123 13.01 5.10 -4.40
CA THR A 123 14.27 4.91 -5.13
C THR A 123 15.32 5.96 -4.75
N GLU A 124 14.94 7.24 -4.64
CA GLU A 124 15.85 8.31 -4.20
C GLU A 124 16.41 8.04 -2.80
N VAL A 125 15.55 7.70 -1.83
CA VAL A 125 16.00 7.37 -0.46
C VAL A 125 16.88 6.12 -0.44
N ARG A 126 16.58 5.11 -1.25
CA ARG A 126 17.33 3.85 -1.29
C ARG A 126 18.74 4.03 -1.84
N THR A 127 18.88 4.81 -2.91
CA THR A 127 20.12 4.96 -3.66
C THR A 127 20.99 6.13 -3.19
N TRP A 128 20.41 7.09 -2.47
CA TRP A 128 21.11 8.28 -1.97
C TRP A 128 22.32 7.93 -1.10
N GLN A 129 23.46 8.55 -1.40
CA GLN A 129 24.69 8.44 -0.62
C GLN A 129 24.95 9.75 0.14
N PRO A 130 24.68 9.81 1.46
CA PRO A 130 24.97 11.01 2.26
C PRO A 130 26.46 11.27 2.40
N ALA A 131 26.84 12.54 2.57
CA ALA A 131 28.20 12.95 2.96
C ALA A 131 28.55 12.67 4.44
N PHE A 132 27.60 12.10 5.20
CA PHE A 132 27.76 11.73 6.61
C PHE A 132 27.49 10.22 6.80
N THR A 133 28.02 9.64 7.87
CA THR A 133 27.81 8.22 8.18
C THR A 133 26.33 7.93 8.44
N MET A 134 25.77 6.98 7.68
CA MET A 134 24.40 6.50 7.86
C MET A 134 24.38 4.98 7.82
N THR A 135 23.75 4.35 8.81
CA THR A 135 23.60 2.90 8.87
C THR A 135 22.46 2.40 7.98
N ASP A 136 22.46 1.11 7.64
CA ASP A 136 21.33 0.51 6.92
C ASP A 136 20.02 0.58 7.72
N GLY A 137 20.08 0.46 9.05
CA GLY A 137 18.91 0.64 9.92
C GLY A 137 18.34 2.05 9.88
N GLN A 138 19.19 3.08 9.84
CA GLN A 138 18.76 4.46 9.64
C GLN A 138 18.11 4.66 8.26
N ARG A 139 18.66 4.07 7.20
CA ARG A 139 18.06 4.12 5.87
C ARG A 139 16.69 3.42 5.84
N ALA A 140 16.58 2.24 6.44
CA ALA A 140 15.32 1.52 6.56
C ALA A 140 14.27 2.36 7.33
N ALA A 141 14.69 3.07 8.38
CA ALA A 141 13.80 3.99 9.11
C ALA A 141 13.36 5.21 8.28
N LEU A 142 14.20 5.71 7.37
CA LEU A 142 13.79 6.74 6.40
C LEU A 142 12.77 6.19 5.41
N LEU A 143 12.96 4.98 4.89
CA LEU A 143 12.01 4.32 4.00
C LEU A 143 10.67 4.07 4.69
N ASP A 144 10.67 3.56 5.94
CA ASP A 144 9.45 3.43 6.75
C ASP A 144 8.75 4.78 6.96
N THR A 145 9.52 5.82 7.28
CA THR A 145 8.96 7.18 7.45
C THR A 145 8.31 7.67 6.16
N LEU A 146 8.94 7.43 5.01
CA LEU A 146 8.38 7.78 3.71
C LEU A 146 7.08 7.01 3.44
N GLU A 147 7.09 5.69 3.62
CA GLU A 147 5.92 4.83 3.43
C GLU A 147 4.73 5.34 4.25
N ARG A 148 4.90 5.55 5.57
CA ARG A 148 3.81 6.00 6.44
C ARG A 148 3.29 7.40 6.07
N THR A 149 4.19 8.34 5.83
CA THR A 149 3.80 9.75 5.59
C THR A 149 3.16 9.97 4.22
N SER A 150 3.60 9.24 3.19
CA SER A 150 3.05 9.32 1.84
C SER A 150 1.79 8.48 1.61
N ARG A 151 1.36 7.71 2.61
CA ARG A 151 0.15 6.87 2.58
C ARG A 151 -1.05 7.46 3.32
N GLY A 152 -0.90 8.63 3.92
CA GLY A 152 -1.93 9.24 4.77
C GLY A 152 -1.97 8.72 6.21
N GLN A 153 -1.19 7.68 6.56
CA GLN A 153 -1.20 7.05 7.90
C GLN A 153 -0.86 8.01 9.05
N THR A 154 -0.21 9.13 8.74
CA THR A 154 0.16 10.19 9.69
C THR A 154 -0.57 11.52 9.47
N ASP A 155 -1.48 11.62 8.48
CA ASP A 155 -2.30 12.83 8.25
C ASP A 155 -3.72 12.70 8.83
N ILE A 156 -4.11 11.51 9.32
CA ILE A 156 -5.42 11.26 9.93
C ILE A 156 -5.70 12.24 11.06
N ARG A 157 -6.80 12.99 10.94
CA ARG A 157 -7.18 14.05 11.90
C ARG A 157 -8.43 13.70 12.68
N HIS A 158 -8.34 13.91 13.98
CA HIS A 158 -9.48 13.92 14.89
C HIS A 158 -9.69 15.37 15.36
N PRO A 159 -10.39 16.24 14.59
CA PRO A 159 -10.86 17.49 15.16
C PRO A 159 -11.67 17.14 16.42
N ARG A 160 -11.53 17.94 17.49
CA ARG A 160 -12.28 17.73 18.74
C ARG A 160 -13.75 17.48 18.38
N HIS A 161 -14.35 16.45 18.99
CA HIS A 161 -15.75 16.10 18.80
C HIS A 161 -16.61 17.36 18.94
N ALA A 162 -16.99 17.94 17.80
CA ALA A 162 -18.05 18.92 17.77
C ALA A 162 -19.35 18.11 17.94
N ASP A 163 -20.26 18.59 18.78
CA ASP A 163 -21.50 17.88 19.06
C ASP A 163 -22.18 17.45 17.74
N GLY A 164 -22.43 16.14 17.61
CA GLY A 164 -23.08 15.54 16.43
C GLY A 164 -22.19 15.25 15.21
N LEU A 165 -20.87 15.46 15.28
CA LEU A 165 -19.94 15.06 14.21
C LEU A 165 -19.45 13.62 14.40
N LYS A 166 -19.81 12.72 13.48
CA LYS A 166 -19.23 11.37 13.41
C LYS A 166 -17.87 11.37 12.70
N HIS A 167 -16.99 10.45 13.07
CA HIS A 167 -15.69 10.20 12.45
C HIS A 167 -15.68 8.82 11.80
N VAL A 168 -15.31 8.76 10.52
CA VAL A 168 -15.28 7.54 9.71
C VAL A 168 -13.86 7.31 9.23
N LEU A 169 -13.29 6.15 9.53
CA LEU A 169 -11.98 5.75 9.02
C LEU A 169 -12.12 4.80 7.83
N VAL A 170 -11.50 5.13 6.70
CA VAL A 170 -11.56 4.32 5.48
C VAL A 170 -10.17 3.93 5.03
N THR A 171 -9.97 2.68 4.63
CA THR A 171 -8.72 2.25 4.01
C THR A 171 -8.89 1.95 2.53
N GLY A 172 -7.83 2.12 1.75
CA GLY A 172 -7.71 1.65 0.38
C GLY A 172 -6.36 0.99 0.10
N PHE A 173 -6.12 0.60 -1.14
CA PHE A 173 -4.87 -0.01 -1.57
C PHE A 173 -4.23 0.69 -2.76
N ASP A 174 -2.93 0.49 -2.90
CA ASP A 174 -2.17 0.79 -4.12
C ASP A 174 -2.68 -0.02 -5.33
N PRO A 175 -2.39 0.43 -6.57
CA PRO A 175 -2.47 -0.41 -7.77
C PRO A 175 -1.67 -1.72 -7.63
N PHE A 176 -2.19 -2.78 -8.24
CA PHE A 176 -1.57 -4.11 -8.25
C PHE A 176 -1.88 -4.87 -9.55
N THR A 177 -1.31 -6.07 -9.70
CA THR A 177 -1.30 -6.85 -10.96
C THR A 177 -0.65 -6.11 -12.14
N LEU A 178 0.33 -5.27 -11.83
CA LEU A 178 0.98 -4.36 -12.78
C LEU A 178 1.83 -5.08 -13.85
N ASP A 179 2.16 -6.35 -13.65
CA ASP A 179 2.79 -7.19 -14.68
C ASP A 179 1.80 -7.69 -15.73
N ARG A 180 0.50 -7.71 -15.40
CA ARG A 180 -0.56 -8.04 -16.35
C ARG A 180 -0.96 -6.81 -17.18
N ASP A 181 -1.12 -5.67 -16.51
CA ASP A 181 -1.41 -4.40 -17.15
C ASP A 181 -0.89 -3.25 -16.28
N ILE A 182 0.20 -2.63 -16.73
CA ILE A 182 0.88 -1.52 -16.05
C ILE A 182 0.02 -0.25 -15.96
N ARG A 183 -1.09 -0.19 -16.71
CA ARG A 183 -2.03 0.93 -16.73
C ARG A 183 -3.05 0.86 -15.59
N ILE A 184 -3.14 -0.25 -14.84
CA ILE A 184 -4.17 -0.45 -13.82
C ILE A 184 -4.13 0.64 -12.73
N SER A 185 -5.33 1.09 -12.35
CA SER A 185 -5.65 1.96 -11.20
C SER A 185 -6.36 1.11 -10.14
N ASN A 186 -6.36 1.52 -8.88
CA ASN A 186 -7.13 0.86 -7.84
C ASN A 186 -8.32 1.74 -7.39
N PRO A 187 -9.58 1.28 -7.57
CA PRO A 187 -10.76 2.05 -7.17
C PRO A 187 -10.80 2.34 -5.66
N SER A 188 -10.21 1.47 -4.83
CA SER A 188 -10.12 1.71 -3.38
C SER A 188 -9.13 2.83 -3.03
N GLY A 189 -7.98 2.92 -3.74
CA GLY A 189 -7.02 4.01 -3.61
C GLY A 189 -7.60 5.34 -4.10
N ALA A 190 -8.29 5.33 -5.24
CA ALA A 190 -9.00 6.50 -5.77
C ALA A 190 -10.07 7.01 -4.79
N THR A 191 -10.82 6.08 -4.18
CA THR A 191 -11.81 6.39 -3.15
C THR A 191 -11.17 7.02 -1.92
N ALA A 192 -10.06 6.48 -1.41
CA ALA A 192 -9.35 7.06 -0.27
C ALA A 192 -9.01 8.53 -0.53
N LEU A 193 -8.36 8.83 -1.66
CA LEU A 193 -8.00 10.20 -2.03
C LEU A 193 -9.21 11.14 -2.19
N ALA A 194 -10.30 10.63 -2.78
CA ALA A 194 -11.50 11.42 -3.02
C ALA A 194 -12.28 11.75 -1.73
N LEU A 195 -12.13 10.94 -0.69
CA LEU A 195 -12.89 11.09 0.55
C LEU A 195 -12.09 11.70 1.70
N ASP A 196 -10.75 11.68 1.63
CA ASP A 196 -9.87 12.17 2.69
C ASP A 196 -10.21 13.59 3.15
N GLY A 197 -10.49 13.73 4.44
CA GLY A 197 -10.85 15.00 5.08
C GLY A 197 -12.18 15.61 4.64
N THR A 198 -12.98 14.90 3.83
CA THR A 198 -14.29 15.39 3.37
C THR A 198 -15.38 15.14 4.40
N MET A 199 -16.48 15.90 4.28
CA MET A 199 -17.69 15.69 5.06
C MET A 199 -18.73 14.98 4.19
N ILE A 200 -19.36 13.95 4.75
CA ILE A 200 -20.55 13.30 4.17
C ILE A 200 -21.77 13.63 5.03
N ARG A 201 -22.94 13.75 4.41
CA ARG A 201 -24.22 13.95 5.10
C ARG A 201 -24.86 12.58 5.33
N THR A 202 -25.20 12.29 6.57
CA THR A 202 -25.89 11.05 6.96
C THR A 202 -27.29 11.39 7.49
N ALA A 203 -28.11 10.37 7.73
CA ALA A 203 -29.41 10.55 8.38
C ALA A 203 -29.29 11.16 9.80
N ASN A 204 -28.17 10.91 10.48
CA ASN A 204 -27.93 11.30 11.87
C ASN A 204 -27.00 12.52 12.02
N GLY A 205 -26.72 13.22 10.92
CA GLY A 205 -25.85 14.39 10.92
C GLY A 205 -24.59 14.23 10.06
N PRO A 206 -23.64 15.18 10.15
CA PRO A 206 -22.43 15.15 9.35
C PRO A 206 -21.45 14.07 9.86
N ALA A 207 -20.73 13.44 8.94
CA ALA A 207 -19.63 12.56 9.26
C ALA A 207 -18.37 13.01 8.51
N ARG A 208 -17.23 13.11 9.22
CA ARG A 208 -15.92 13.40 8.64
C ARG A 208 -15.25 12.09 8.26
N VAL A 209 -14.77 12.00 7.03
CA VAL A 209 -14.03 10.83 6.54
C VAL A 209 -12.54 11.11 6.58
N GLU A 210 -11.77 10.22 7.21
CA GLU A 210 -10.31 10.20 7.21
C GLU A 210 -9.85 8.91 6.53
N THR A 211 -8.78 8.98 5.76
CA THR A 211 -8.37 7.83 4.93
C THR A 211 -6.89 7.51 5.00
N THR A 212 -6.56 6.28 4.64
CA THR A 212 -5.17 5.86 4.41
C THR A 212 -5.12 4.77 3.35
N VAL A 213 -3.99 4.66 2.65
CA VAL A 213 -3.75 3.60 1.65
C VAL A 213 -2.68 2.61 2.10
N PHE A 214 -2.86 1.33 1.78
CA PHE A 214 -1.94 0.25 2.15
C PHE A 214 -1.18 -0.31 0.95
N PRO A 215 0.07 -0.80 1.16
CA PRO A 215 0.83 -1.47 0.12
C PRO A 215 0.18 -2.79 -0.26
N VAL A 216 0.32 -3.20 -1.51
CA VAL A 216 0.00 -4.56 -1.93
C VAL A 216 1.27 -5.41 -1.85
N ARG A 217 1.73 -5.68 -0.60
CA ARG A 217 2.96 -6.43 -0.29
C ARG A 217 2.79 -7.27 0.98
N TRP A 218 3.14 -8.56 0.93
CA TRP A 218 2.96 -9.48 2.06
C TRP A 218 3.87 -9.16 3.25
N ARG A 219 5.09 -8.69 2.99
CA ARG A 219 6.07 -8.38 4.04
C ARG A 219 5.56 -7.28 4.96
N ASP A 220 4.95 -6.23 4.40
CA ASP A 220 4.47 -5.08 5.16
C ASP A 220 3.36 -5.49 6.13
N PHE A 221 2.51 -6.45 5.72
CA PHE A 221 1.48 -7.02 6.57
C PHE A 221 2.06 -7.89 7.67
N ALA A 222 3.08 -8.71 7.36
CA ALA A 222 3.81 -9.47 8.37
C ALA A 222 4.56 -8.57 9.37
N ASP A 223 4.93 -7.36 8.96
CA ASP A 223 5.56 -6.34 9.81
C ASP A 223 4.53 -5.43 10.52
N ASP A 224 3.30 -5.91 10.74
CA ASP A 224 2.22 -5.24 11.49
C ASP A 224 1.82 -3.85 10.95
N THR A 225 1.91 -3.62 9.63
CA THR A 225 1.54 -2.32 9.04
C THR A 225 0.09 -1.93 9.34
N VAL A 226 -0.84 -2.89 9.33
CA VAL A 226 -2.28 -2.65 9.58
C VAL A 226 -2.49 -2.18 11.01
N GLU A 227 -1.92 -2.91 11.97
CA GLU A 227 -2.08 -2.64 13.38
C GLU A 227 -1.42 -1.33 13.78
N ARG A 228 -0.21 -1.04 13.27
CA ARG A 228 0.47 0.24 13.52
C ARG A 228 -0.30 1.42 12.95
N ALA A 229 -0.92 1.28 11.79
CA ALA A 229 -1.66 2.35 11.14
C ALA A 229 -3.04 2.59 11.77
N LEU A 230 -3.77 1.55 12.19
CA LEU A 230 -5.16 1.69 12.62
C LEU A 230 -5.33 1.77 14.15
N ARG A 231 -4.49 1.10 14.94
CA ARG A 231 -4.64 1.02 16.40
C ARG A 231 -4.79 2.39 17.09
N PRO A 232 -4.03 3.45 16.70
CA PRO A 232 -4.16 4.75 17.36
C PRO A 232 -5.52 5.42 17.15
N TYR A 233 -6.29 5.01 16.14
CA TYR A 233 -7.48 5.74 15.69
C TYR A 233 -8.78 4.98 15.92
N LEU A 234 -8.77 3.64 15.93
CA LEU A 234 -9.99 2.84 16.13
C LEU A 234 -10.79 3.22 17.39
N PRO A 235 -10.17 3.52 18.55
CA PRO A 235 -10.92 3.96 19.74
C PRO A 235 -11.56 5.37 19.63
N HIS A 236 -11.30 6.09 18.54
CA HIS A 236 -11.67 7.50 18.36
C HIS A 236 -12.50 7.75 17.10
N VAL A 237 -13.08 6.70 16.52
CA VAL A 237 -13.96 6.77 15.36
C VAL A 237 -15.29 6.08 15.65
N ASP A 238 -16.31 6.46 14.90
CA ASP A 238 -17.68 5.95 15.02
C ASP A 238 -17.97 4.83 14.00
N LEU A 239 -17.10 4.70 13.00
CA LEU A 239 -17.19 3.70 11.93
C LEU A 239 -15.79 3.50 11.35
N PHE A 240 -15.43 2.26 11.01
CA PHE A 240 -14.35 2.02 10.05
C PHE A 240 -14.79 1.11 8.91
N THR A 241 -14.18 1.27 7.75
CA THR A 241 -14.41 0.39 6.61
C THR A 241 -13.11 0.20 5.86
N THR A 242 -12.66 -1.05 5.73
CA THR A 242 -11.60 -1.36 4.79
C THR A 242 -12.22 -1.53 3.40
N VAL A 243 -11.63 -0.91 2.37
CA VAL A 243 -12.15 -0.97 1.00
C VAL A 243 -11.10 -1.59 0.09
N SER A 244 -11.50 -2.56 -0.72
CA SER A 244 -10.63 -3.23 -1.69
C SER A 244 -11.31 -3.36 -3.04
N GLN A 245 -10.52 -3.49 -4.10
CA GLN A 245 -11.06 -3.87 -5.40
C GLN A 245 -11.47 -5.34 -5.39
N GLY A 246 -12.71 -5.63 -5.80
CA GLY A 246 -13.26 -6.98 -5.89
C GLY A 246 -13.37 -7.48 -7.32
N ARG A 247 -14.61 -7.70 -7.77
CA ARG A 247 -14.93 -8.35 -9.06
C ARG A 247 -15.75 -7.44 -9.98
N VAL A 248 -16.07 -7.87 -11.19
CA VAL A 248 -16.80 -7.04 -12.16
C VAL A 248 -18.20 -6.72 -11.67
N GLY A 249 -18.59 -5.44 -11.78
CA GLY A 249 -19.99 -5.02 -11.85
C GLY A 249 -20.80 -5.04 -10.56
N ARG A 250 -20.19 -5.23 -9.39
CA ARG A 250 -20.92 -5.25 -8.11
C ARG A 250 -20.06 -4.84 -6.91
N PHE A 251 -20.71 -4.38 -5.86
CA PHE A 251 -20.13 -4.27 -4.53
C PHE A 251 -20.47 -5.51 -3.70
N ASP A 252 -19.55 -5.95 -2.85
CA ASP A 252 -19.76 -7.02 -1.88
C ASP A 252 -19.46 -6.46 -0.48
N VAL A 253 -20.43 -6.48 0.44
CA VAL A 253 -20.22 -6.26 1.87
C VAL A 253 -19.86 -7.61 2.47
N GLU A 254 -18.61 -7.78 2.88
CA GLU A 254 -18.10 -9.08 3.31
C GLU A 254 -18.56 -9.41 4.73
N ARG A 255 -19.26 -10.53 4.90
CA ARG A 255 -19.73 -10.99 6.21
C ARG A 255 -18.56 -11.44 7.08
N THR A 256 -17.66 -12.24 6.52
CA THR A 256 -16.65 -13.00 7.27
C THR A 256 -15.29 -12.96 6.60
N ASN A 257 -14.25 -12.68 7.39
CA ASN A 257 -12.85 -12.66 6.98
C ASN A 257 -12.10 -13.85 7.60
N GLY A 258 -11.23 -14.50 6.84
CA GLY A 258 -10.54 -15.72 7.26
C GLY A 258 -9.07 -15.52 7.62
N ALA A 259 -8.59 -16.28 8.61
CA ALA A 259 -7.20 -16.29 9.08
C ALA A 259 -6.22 -16.99 8.09
N TRP A 260 -6.45 -16.88 6.78
CA TRP A 260 -5.65 -17.52 5.75
C TRP A 260 -5.27 -16.52 4.66
N ARG A 261 -4.00 -16.55 4.24
CA ARG A 261 -3.49 -15.75 3.12
C ARG A 261 -2.97 -16.64 2.00
N GLY A 262 -3.04 -16.16 0.77
CA GLY A 262 -2.71 -16.92 -0.44
C GLY A 262 -3.16 -16.25 -1.73
N GLY A 263 -3.29 -17.07 -2.77
CA GLY A 263 -3.91 -16.71 -4.04
C GLY A 263 -2.90 -16.23 -5.09
N PHE A 264 -2.39 -15.01 -4.94
CA PHE A 264 -1.60 -14.34 -5.97
C PHE A 264 -0.27 -13.79 -5.44
N PRO A 265 0.73 -13.58 -6.34
CA PRO A 265 1.89 -12.76 -6.00
C PRO A 265 1.49 -11.32 -5.63
N ASP A 266 2.27 -10.69 -4.76
CA ASP A 266 2.16 -9.27 -4.43
C ASP A 266 2.89 -8.39 -5.46
N ASN A 267 2.98 -7.07 -5.21
CA ASN A 267 3.67 -6.16 -6.12
C ASN A 267 5.19 -6.38 -6.20
N GLU A 268 5.79 -7.19 -5.32
CA GLU A 268 7.18 -7.64 -5.43
C GLU A 268 7.30 -9.03 -6.07
N ASN A 269 6.22 -9.54 -6.66
CA ASN A 269 6.11 -10.86 -7.29
C ASN A 269 6.34 -12.01 -6.30
N ILE A 270 5.99 -11.77 -5.04
CA ILE A 270 6.14 -12.74 -3.96
C ILE A 270 4.77 -13.35 -3.63
N GLY A 271 4.69 -14.68 -3.64
CA GLY A 271 3.53 -15.43 -3.14
C GLY A 271 3.73 -15.87 -1.68
N ARG A 272 2.66 -15.85 -0.88
CA ARG A 272 2.63 -16.38 0.50
C ARG A 272 1.32 -17.12 0.76
N THR A 273 1.42 -18.41 1.06
CA THR A 273 0.26 -19.27 1.31
C THR A 273 0.39 -19.92 2.68
N GLU A 274 -0.29 -19.37 3.67
CA GLU A 274 -0.17 -19.76 5.08
C GLU A 274 -1.29 -19.12 5.92
N THR A 275 -1.34 -19.47 7.21
CA THR A 275 -2.18 -18.76 8.18
C THR A 275 -1.68 -17.32 8.31
N VAL A 276 -2.61 -16.36 8.39
CA VAL A 276 -2.26 -14.95 8.56
C VAL A 276 -1.40 -14.78 9.82
N PRO A 277 -0.15 -14.31 9.73
CA PRO A 277 0.71 -14.18 10.91
C PRO A 277 0.25 -13.00 11.77
N VAL A 278 0.02 -13.21 13.07
CA VAL A 278 -0.37 -12.15 14.01
C VAL A 278 0.52 -12.19 15.25
N ALA A 279 0.62 -11.07 15.98
CA ALA A 279 1.49 -10.95 17.15
C ALA A 279 1.16 -11.94 18.30
N ASP A 280 -0.10 -12.34 18.44
CA ASP A 280 -0.55 -13.36 19.40
C ASP A 280 -1.25 -14.51 18.67
N PRO A 281 -0.51 -15.51 18.17
CA PRO A 281 -1.08 -16.65 17.45
C PRO A 281 -1.91 -17.60 18.33
N ALA A 282 -1.64 -17.65 19.64
CA ALA A 282 -2.28 -18.59 20.55
C ALA A 282 -3.77 -18.29 20.74
N SER A 283 -4.15 -17.01 20.67
CA SER A 283 -5.54 -16.54 20.76
C SER A 283 -6.19 -16.25 19.42
N GLN A 284 -5.52 -16.56 18.30
CA GLN A 284 -5.97 -16.17 16.98
C GLN A 284 -7.23 -16.93 16.54
N PRO A 285 -8.37 -16.25 16.28
CA PRO A 285 -9.57 -16.92 15.77
C PRO A 285 -9.42 -17.25 14.28
N GLN A 286 -10.04 -18.33 13.81
CA GLN A 286 -10.05 -18.67 12.38
C GLN A 286 -10.84 -17.65 11.54
N TRP A 287 -11.82 -17.01 12.16
CA TRP A 287 -12.77 -16.12 11.49
C TRP A 287 -12.99 -14.85 12.31
N THR A 288 -13.20 -13.75 11.62
CA THR A 288 -13.74 -12.51 12.21
C THR A 288 -14.92 -12.05 11.36
N THR A 289 -15.84 -11.31 11.97
CA THR A 289 -17.12 -10.94 11.33
C THR A 289 -17.28 -9.43 11.28
N THR A 290 -17.92 -8.95 10.22
CA THR A 290 -18.33 -7.55 10.07
C THR A 290 -19.35 -7.16 11.15
N THR A 291 -19.26 -5.92 11.61
CA THR A 291 -20.28 -5.24 12.41
C THR A 291 -20.84 -4.03 11.66
N LEU A 292 -20.54 -3.90 10.35
CA LEU A 292 -21.20 -2.92 9.50
C LEU A 292 -22.72 -3.17 9.46
N PRO A 293 -23.55 -2.13 9.28
CA PRO A 293 -25.00 -2.26 9.14
C PRO A 293 -25.37 -2.77 7.72
N TYR A 294 -24.89 -3.97 7.37
CA TYR A 294 -24.97 -4.55 6.03
C TYR A 294 -26.39 -4.62 5.48
N THR A 295 -27.41 -4.89 6.32
CA THR A 295 -28.81 -4.94 5.88
C THR A 295 -29.27 -3.57 5.38
N ALA A 296 -28.91 -2.50 6.10
CA ALA A 296 -29.22 -1.14 5.68
C ALA A 296 -28.46 -0.75 4.41
N ILE A 297 -27.19 -1.13 4.31
CA ILE A 297 -26.35 -0.87 3.13
C ILE A 297 -26.93 -1.55 1.88
N VAL A 298 -27.31 -2.82 1.99
CA VAL A 298 -27.85 -3.60 0.85
C VAL A 298 -29.25 -3.14 0.44
N ALA A 299 -30.07 -2.70 1.40
CA ALA A 299 -31.41 -2.20 1.12
C ALA A 299 -31.43 -0.78 0.51
N ALA A 300 -30.34 -0.02 0.66
CA ALA A 300 -30.27 1.36 0.21
C ALA A 300 -29.94 1.47 -1.29
N ASP A 301 -30.55 2.45 -1.96
CA ASP A 301 -30.14 2.88 -3.30
C ASP A 301 -28.85 3.69 -3.18
N THR A 302 -27.72 3.03 -3.42
CA THR A 302 -26.38 3.62 -3.27
C THR A 302 -25.73 4.03 -4.60
N GLY A 303 -26.32 3.65 -5.73
CA GLY A 303 -25.81 4.02 -7.05
C GLY A 303 -25.91 2.92 -8.10
N ARG A 304 -25.08 3.05 -9.13
CA ARG A 304 -25.14 2.27 -10.38
C ARG A 304 -25.02 0.76 -10.18
N PHE A 305 -24.16 0.31 -9.27
CA PHE A 305 -23.83 -1.10 -9.12
C PHE A 305 -24.68 -1.75 -8.02
N PRO A 306 -25.13 -3.00 -8.18
CA PRO A 306 -25.77 -3.72 -7.09
C PRO A 306 -24.79 -3.92 -5.92
N VAL A 307 -25.31 -3.86 -4.70
CA VAL A 307 -24.58 -4.16 -3.46
C VAL A 307 -25.10 -5.47 -2.89
N TYR A 308 -24.21 -6.43 -2.66
CA TYR A 308 -24.55 -7.74 -2.12
C TYR A 308 -24.06 -7.89 -0.70
N ASP A 309 -24.85 -8.60 0.09
CA ASP A 309 -24.39 -9.22 1.31
C ASP A 309 -23.63 -10.50 0.96
N ASN A 310 -22.30 -10.49 1.07
CA ASN A 310 -21.48 -11.64 0.68
C ASN A 310 -21.14 -12.50 1.90
N THR A 311 -21.81 -13.64 2.01
CA THR A 311 -21.68 -14.59 3.12
C THR A 311 -20.75 -15.77 2.82
N GLY A 312 -20.38 -15.97 1.55
CA GLY A 312 -19.62 -17.13 1.12
C GLY A 312 -18.22 -17.19 1.73
N VAL A 313 -17.76 -18.37 2.16
CA VAL A 313 -16.37 -18.60 2.60
C VAL A 313 -15.85 -19.92 2.06
N THR A 314 -14.53 -20.13 2.10
CA THR A 314 -13.92 -21.45 1.89
C THR A 314 -13.26 -21.90 3.18
N GLU A 315 -13.62 -23.08 3.66
CA GLU A 315 -13.15 -23.62 4.93
C GLU A 315 -12.70 -25.08 4.81
N ILE A 316 -11.91 -25.56 5.76
CA ILE A 316 -11.84 -27.00 6.06
C ILE A 316 -12.79 -27.24 7.25
N PRO A 317 -13.83 -28.09 7.12
CA PRO A 317 -14.75 -28.37 8.21
C PRO A 317 -14.05 -29.05 9.40
N ALA A 318 -14.61 -28.92 10.60
CA ALA A 318 -14.09 -29.62 11.78
C ALA A 318 -13.99 -31.14 11.52
N GLY A 319 -12.82 -31.73 11.75
CA GLY A 319 -12.54 -33.15 11.47
C GLY A 319 -12.31 -33.50 10.00
N GLY A 320 -12.39 -32.54 9.09
CA GLY A 320 -12.10 -32.71 7.66
C GLY A 320 -10.65 -32.37 7.30
N THR A 321 -10.27 -32.67 6.06
CA THR A 321 -8.95 -32.35 5.49
C THR A 321 -9.03 -31.47 4.25
N ASP A 322 -10.14 -31.54 3.51
CA ASP A 322 -10.28 -30.88 2.22
C ASP A 322 -11.06 -29.56 2.33
N PRO A 323 -10.64 -28.51 1.59
CA PRO A 323 -11.39 -27.26 1.53
C PRO A 323 -12.73 -27.41 0.83
N VAL A 324 -13.78 -26.79 1.37
CA VAL A 324 -15.12 -26.70 0.80
C VAL A 324 -15.63 -25.26 0.81
N VAL A 325 -16.42 -24.89 -0.19
CA VAL A 325 -17.13 -23.61 -0.23
C VAL A 325 -18.39 -23.70 0.60
N ARG A 326 -18.60 -22.75 1.51
CA ARG A 326 -19.83 -22.59 2.27
C ARG A 326 -20.52 -21.30 1.88
N PRO A 327 -21.74 -21.33 1.32
CA PRO A 327 -22.43 -20.13 0.88
C PRO A 327 -22.89 -19.25 2.05
N ASP A 328 -23.16 -19.84 3.22
CA ASP A 328 -23.81 -19.16 4.35
C ASP A 328 -22.86 -18.90 5.54
N GLY A 329 -21.56 -18.74 5.26
CA GLY A 329 -20.53 -18.52 6.27
C GLY A 329 -19.91 -19.79 6.83
N PRO A 330 -18.95 -19.66 7.76
CA PRO A 330 -18.17 -20.79 8.27
C PRO A 330 -18.97 -21.64 9.26
N THR A 331 -18.61 -22.91 9.35
CA THR A 331 -19.13 -23.81 10.40
C THR A 331 -18.29 -23.81 11.67
N ALA A 332 -18.92 -24.17 12.79
CA ALA A 332 -18.26 -24.18 14.09
C ALA A 332 -17.04 -25.11 14.08
N GLY A 333 -15.91 -24.60 14.57
CA GLY A 333 -14.64 -25.33 14.64
C GLY A 333 -13.92 -25.52 13.29
N SER A 334 -14.38 -24.87 12.21
CA SER A 334 -13.72 -24.94 10.91
C SER A 334 -12.42 -24.12 10.86
N ILE A 335 -11.56 -24.47 9.90
CA ILE A 335 -10.29 -23.78 9.63
C ILE A 335 -10.44 -22.94 8.35
N ALA A 336 -9.94 -21.71 8.38
CA ALA A 336 -10.08 -20.80 7.25
C ALA A 336 -9.19 -21.16 6.05
N ARG A 337 -9.74 -21.00 4.85
CA ARG A 337 -9.01 -21.06 3.56
C ARG A 337 -9.30 -19.88 2.64
N ALA A 338 -10.46 -19.24 2.78
CA ALA A 338 -10.78 -17.94 2.21
C ALA A 338 -11.96 -17.32 2.96
N GLY A 339 -11.91 -16.01 3.23
CA GLY A 339 -13.08 -15.23 3.61
C GLY A 339 -13.94 -14.88 2.38
N GLY A 340 -14.97 -14.05 2.57
CA GLY A 340 -15.83 -13.62 1.46
C GLY A 340 -15.08 -12.87 0.35
N GLY A 341 -14.05 -12.13 0.75
CA GLY A 341 -13.11 -11.45 -0.13
C GLY A 341 -12.04 -12.34 -0.79
N GLY A 342 -12.08 -13.66 -0.59
CA GLY A 342 -11.03 -14.58 -1.01
C GLY A 342 -9.94 -14.75 0.06
N ASN A 343 -8.70 -14.96 -0.37
CA ASN A 343 -7.54 -15.16 0.51
C ASN A 343 -6.35 -14.24 0.17
N TYR A 344 -6.56 -13.23 -0.66
CA TYR A 344 -5.52 -12.27 -0.99
C TYR A 344 -5.40 -11.17 0.09
N LEU A 345 -4.59 -10.13 -0.16
CA LEU A 345 -4.37 -9.02 0.78
C LEU A 345 -5.65 -8.25 1.17
N SER A 346 -6.71 -8.30 0.34
CA SER A 346 -8.02 -7.75 0.69
C SER A 346 -8.66 -8.50 1.87
N ASN A 347 -8.59 -9.84 1.88
CA ASN A 347 -8.99 -10.63 3.03
C ASN A 347 -8.07 -10.38 4.24
N GLU A 348 -6.76 -10.27 4.03
CA GLU A 348 -5.83 -10.07 5.15
C GLU A 348 -6.03 -8.73 5.85
N ILE A 349 -6.23 -7.61 5.12
CA ILE A 349 -6.52 -6.31 5.77
C ILE A 349 -7.86 -6.36 6.51
N ALA A 350 -8.85 -7.01 5.92
CA ALA A 350 -10.17 -7.13 6.50
C ALA A 350 -10.10 -7.90 7.81
N TYR A 351 -9.48 -9.08 7.78
CA TYR A 351 -9.25 -9.93 8.94
C TYR A 351 -8.46 -9.23 10.04
N ARG A 352 -7.32 -8.58 9.70
CA ARG A 352 -6.49 -7.87 10.68
C ARG A 352 -7.20 -6.69 11.31
N ALA A 353 -7.93 -5.89 10.53
CA ALA A 353 -8.65 -4.73 11.04
C ALA A 353 -9.80 -5.12 11.98
N THR A 354 -10.59 -6.14 11.62
CA THR A 354 -11.67 -6.65 12.50
C THR A 354 -11.10 -7.37 13.72
N LEU A 355 -10.03 -8.16 13.58
CA LEU A 355 -9.34 -8.76 14.72
C LEU A 355 -8.78 -7.70 15.68
N LEU A 356 -8.22 -6.61 15.15
CA LEU A 356 -7.73 -5.50 15.96
C LEU A 356 -8.86 -4.79 16.70
N ARG A 357 -9.99 -4.51 16.05
CA ARG A 357 -11.21 -3.99 16.70
C ARG A 357 -11.61 -4.88 17.88
N ASP A 358 -11.70 -6.19 17.64
CA ASP A 358 -12.14 -7.15 18.65
C ASP A 358 -11.15 -7.23 19.83
N ARG A 359 -9.85 -7.24 19.55
CA ARG A 359 -8.78 -7.23 20.57
C ARG A 359 -8.71 -5.93 21.37
N LEU A 360 -9.26 -4.84 20.85
CA LEU A 360 -9.40 -3.56 21.57
C LEU A 360 -10.70 -3.50 22.39
N GLY A 361 -11.53 -4.54 22.37
CA GLY A 361 -12.82 -4.57 23.06
C GLY A 361 -13.88 -3.70 22.39
N LEU A 362 -13.73 -3.40 21.10
CA LEU A 362 -14.59 -2.47 20.36
C LEU A 362 -15.66 -3.17 19.51
N HIS A 363 -15.81 -4.50 19.61
CA HIS A 363 -16.72 -5.27 18.76
C HIS A 363 -18.16 -4.73 18.79
N ASP A 364 -18.69 -4.49 19.99
CA ASP A 364 -20.09 -4.11 20.21
C ASP A 364 -20.34 -2.60 20.04
N SER A 365 -19.28 -1.77 20.02
CA SER A 365 -19.39 -0.31 20.01
C SER A 365 -18.91 0.35 18.71
N LEU A 366 -18.06 -0.33 17.93
CA LEU A 366 -17.49 0.20 16.70
C LEU A 366 -17.96 -0.63 15.49
N PRO A 367 -18.97 -0.16 14.75
CA PRO A 367 -19.31 -0.70 13.45
C PRO A 367 -18.08 -0.72 12.53
N GLY A 368 -17.80 -1.88 11.95
CA GLY A 368 -16.55 -2.10 11.25
C GLY A 368 -16.56 -3.33 10.36
N GLY A 369 -15.95 -3.24 9.18
CA GLY A 369 -15.94 -4.36 8.25
C GLY A 369 -15.22 -4.09 6.95
N HIS A 370 -15.56 -4.88 5.93
CA HIS A 370 -14.91 -4.85 4.63
C HIS A 370 -15.92 -4.71 3.49
N VAL A 371 -15.60 -3.85 2.53
CA VAL A 371 -16.37 -3.67 1.30
C VAL A 371 -15.46 -3.86 0.10
N HIS A 372 -15.83 -4.79 -0.78
CA HIS A 372 -15.23 -4.88 -2.10
C HIS A 372 -15.98 -3.99 -3.09
N THR A 373 -15.24 -3.23 -3.89
CA THR A 373 -15.77 -2.46 -5.01
C THR A 373 -15.80 -3.28 -6.29
N PRO A 374 -16.53 -2.83 -7.33
CA PRO A 374 -16.30 -3.32 -8.68
C PRO A 374 -14.84 -3.09 -9.13
N VAL A 375 -14.34 -3.90 -10.06
CA VAL A 375 -13.08 -3.60 -10.76
C VAL A 375 -13.25 -2.41 -11.71
N LEU A 376 -12.15 -1.69 -11.98
CA LEU A 376 -12.12 -0.68 -13.03
C LEU A 376 -12.08 -1.32 -14.41
N GLN A 377 -12.76 -0.71 -15.38
CA GLN A 377 -12.82 -1.18 -16.76
C GLN A 377 -12.45 -0.07 -17.73
N PHE A 378 -11.50 -0.36 -18.62
CA PHE A 378 -11.29 0.45 -19.82
C PHE A 378 -12.44 0.25 -20.80
N GLY A 379 -12.65 1.23 -21.68
CA GLY A 379 -13.63 1.09 -22.75
C GLY A 379 -13.27 -0.02 -23.73
N THR A 380 -14.26 -0.50 -24.48
CA THR A 380 -14.12 -1.66 -25.38
C THR A 380 -12.99 -1.51 -26.41
N GLY A 381 -12.69 -0.29 -26.85
CA GLY A 381 -11.57 0.01 -27.76
C GLY A 381 -10.20 0.15 -27.08
N ASN A 382 -10.09 -0.03 -25.77
CA ASN A 382 -8.88 0.23 -24.99
C ASN A 382 -8.50 -0.93 -24.05
N THR A 383 -9.06 -2.13 -24.29
CA THR A 383 -8.89 -3.31 -23.41
C THR A 383 -7.53 -4.00 -23.54
N ASP A 384 -6.84 -3.86 -24.68
CA ASP A 384 -5.52 -4.47 -24.90
C ASP A 384 -4.40 -3.61 -24.26
N PRO A 385 -3.67 -4.13 -23.26
CA PRO A 385 -2.57 -3.40 -22.62
C PRO A 385 -1.40 -3.06 -23.54
N ALA A 386 -1.19 -3.83 -24.62
CA ALA A 386 -0.05 -3.61 -25.52
C ALA A 386 -0.26 -2.41 -26.45
N THR A 387 -1.51 -2.10 -26.79
CA THR A 387 -1.87 -1.09 -27.79
C THR A 387 -2.72 0.04 -27.24
N GLY A 388 -3.31 -0.14 -26.06
CA GLY A 388 -4.21 0.82 -25.45
C GLY A 388 -3.51 2.00 -24.78
N THR A 389 -4.29 3.06 -24.57
CA THR A 389 -3.89 4.28 -23.86
C THR A 389 -4.08 4.14 -22.34
N VAL A 390 -3.39 4.98 -21.56
CA VAL A 390 -3.43 4.93 -20.09
C VAL A 390 -4.77 5.36 -19.47
N THR A 391 -5.69 5.92 -20.25
CA THR A 391 -6.99 6.39 -19.77
C THR A 391 -7.96 6.55 -20.94
N ASP A 392 -9.26 6.37 -20.69
CA ASP A 392 -10.33 6.69 -21.63
C ASP A 392 -11.59 7.17 -20.88
N PRO A 393 -12.59 7.74 -21.57
CA PRO A 393 -13.78 8.26 -20.92
C PRO A 393 -14.63 7.22 -20.15
N GLU A 394 -14.65 5.96 -20.57
CA GLU A 394 -15.37 4.90 -19.86
C GLU A 394 -14.66 4.55 -18.56
N PHE A 395 -13.34 4.44 -18.58
CA PHE A 395 -12.52 4.23 -17.40
C PHE A 395 -12.71 5.34 -16.35
N VAL A 396 -12.70 6.60 -16.78
CA VAL A 396 -12.92 7.75 -15.89
C VAL A 396 -14.33 7.72 -15.31
N ARG A 397 -15.37 7.53 -16.14
CA ARG A 397 -16.75 7.44 -15.64
C ARG A 397 -16.92 6.29 -14.65
N ASN A 398 -16.35 5.12 -14.95
CA ASN A 398 -16.43 3.95 -14.09
C ASN A 398 -15.80 4.18 -12.72
N ARG A 399 -14.65 4.84 -12.67
CA ARG A 399 -14.00 5.22 -11.41
C ARG A 399 -14.83 6.23 -10.61
N LEU A 400 -15.35 7.27 -11.26
CA LEU A 400 -16.20 8.27 -10.61
C LEU A 400 -17.49 7.66 -10.06
N ASP A 401 -18.14 6.75 -10.80
CA ASP A 401 -19.33 6.02 -10.35
C ASP A 401 -19.03 5.20 -9.09
N ILE A 402 -17.90 4.47 -9.07
CA ILE A 402 -17.49 3.66 -7.92
C ILE A 402 -17.20 4.54 -6.69
N VAL A 403 -16.44 5.63 -6.86
CA VAL A 403 -16.12 6.56 -5.76
C VAL A 403 -17.38 7.18 -5.17
N ALA A 404 -18.32 7.61 -6.03
CA ALA A 404 -19.60 8.16 -5.61
C ALA A 404 -20.44 7.12 -4.83
N GLN A 405 -20.44 5.87 -5.29
CA GLN A 405 -21.18 4.81 -4.63
C GLN A 405 -20.56 4.38 -3.30
N VAL A 406 -19.22 4.36 -3.16
CA VAL A 406 -18.58 4.15 -1.84
C VAL A 406 -18.97 5.27 -0.88
N ARG A 407 -18.99 6.53 -1.32
CA ARG A 407 -19.48 7.66 -0.50
C ARG A 407 -20.91 7.43 -0.01
N ALA A 408 -21.80 6.93 -0.88
CA ALA A 408 -23.18 6.62 -0.53
C ALA A 408 -23.27 5.47 0.50
N ILE A 409 -22.52 4.38 0.28
CA ILE A 409 -22.42 3.24 1.22
C ILE A 409 -21.96 3.73 2.60
N LEU A 410 -20.92 4.56 2.67
CA LEU A 410 -20.42 5.12 3.93
C LEU A 410 -21.45 6.06 4.60
N SER A 411 -22.21 6.81 3.81
CA SER A 411 -23.26 7.69 4.32
C SER A 411 -24.40 6.92 4.97
N VAL A 412 -24.79 5.78 4.37
CA VAL A 412 -25.76 4.84 4.96
C VAL A 412 -25.17 4.19 6.22
N ALA A 413 -23.93 3.69 6.13
CA ALA A 413 -23.29 3.00 7.25
C ALA A 413 -23.12 3.89 8.49
N ALA A 414 -22.71 5.14 8.28
CA ALA A 414 -22.56 6.11 9.37
C ALA A 414 -23.90 6.67 9.86
N GLY A 415 -24.98 6.55 9.06
CA GLY A 415 -26.33 7.00 9.42
C GLY A 415 -27.20 5.93 10.09
N ALA A 416 -26.74 4.68 10.16
CA ALA A 416 -27.44 3.58 10.81
C ALA A 416 -27.35 3.63 12.33
#